data_AF-A0A8S1RHU2-F1
#
_entry.id   AF-A0A8S1RHU2-F1
#
_cell.length_a   1.000
_cell.length_b   1.000
_cell.length_c   1.000
_cell.angle_alpha   90.00
_cell.angle_beta   90.00
_cell.angle_gamma   90.00
#
_symmetry.space_group_name_H-M   'P 1'
#
loop_
_entity.id
_entity.type
_entity.pdbx_description
1 polymer ?
#
loop_
_entity_poly.entity_id
_entity_poly.type
_entity_poly.pdbx_seq_one_letter_code
_entity_poly.pdbx_strand_id
1 'polypeptide(L)'
;MFESNVDNSCKFCDKTCLTCSLSNTHCLSCSTVNYRTLQPGNICEYSITKNCELCEKSCLTCSLFSNNCLTCDFILHLSLLFNQCQCQQSYYFNSLNKQCEQCNITCLECPNYNQCTLCRQTTRHLEQDQKKCLCNDGFYETNYIQLFFTILECHFSCETSENTNSYCLSCLDVYQRILINNKSLCLDGYYDAGTELCQKCVNICKTSQSSASTCLPCFNIEQLRILQGDKCICQPGYYDQNTNI
;
A
#
# COMPACT_ATOMS: atom_id res chain seq x y z
N MET A 1 -30.20 -35.61 -23.11
CA MET A 1 -31.38 -36.19 -23.80
C MET A 1 -31.48 -37.64 -23.39
N PHE A 2 -32.69 -38.18 -23.32
CA PHE A 2 -32.94 -39.61 -23.04
C PHE A 2 -33.95 -40.15 -24.04
N GLU A 3 -33.88 -41.45 -24.32
CA GLU A 3 -34.85 -42.13 -25.16
C GLU A 3 -36.06 -42.53 -24.31
N SER A 4 -37.25 -42.08 -24.69
CA SER A 4 -38.48 -42.38 -23.96
C SER A 4 -39.01 -43.75 -24.39
N ASN A 5 -39.13 -44.69 -23.46
CA ASN A 5 -39.65 -46.04 -23.71
C ASN A 5 -41.15 -46.09 -24.07
N VAL A 6 -41.83 -44.95 -24.11
CA VAL A 6 -43.26 -44.85 -24.45
C VAL A 6 -43.47 -44.53 -25.93
N ASP A 7 -42.57 -43.74 -26.53
CA ASP A 7 -42.71 -43.27 -27.91
C ASP A 7 -41.41 -43.36 -28.74
N ASN A 8 -40.36 -44.00 -28.21
CA ASN A 8 -39.03 -44.14 -28.82
C ASN A 8 -38.46 -42.82 -29.37
N SER A 9 -38.81 -41.70 -28.72
CA SER A 9 -38.32 -40.38 -29.10
C SER A 9 -37.26 -39.88 -28.11
N CYS A 10 -36.26 -39.15 -28.63
CA CYS A 10 -35.26 -38.48 -27.81
C CYS A 10 -35.85 -37.21 -27.20
N LYS A 11 -36.02 -37.20 -25.88
CA LYS A 11 -36.53 -36.04 -25.12
C LYS A 11 -35.42 -35.35 -24.34
N PHE A 12 -35.58 -34.05 -24.12
CA PHE A 12 -34.67 -33.28 -23.28
C PHE A 12 -34.82 -33.68 -21.81
N CYS A 13 -33.71 -33.62 -21.09
CA CYS A 13 -33.73 -33.76 -19.64
C CYS A 13 -34.32 -32.50 -19.01
N ASP A 14 -34.86 -32.64 -17.80
CA ASP A 14 -35.21 -31.48 -16.99
C ASP A 14 -33.96 -30.61 -16.78
N LYS A 15 -34.15 -29.28 -16.75
CA LYS A 15 -33.07 -28.29 -16.58
C LYS A 15 -32.24 -28.48 -15.31
N THR A 16 -32.75 -29.25 -14.35
CA THR A 16 -32.04 -29.62 -13.12
C THR A 16 -30.99 -30.73 -13.35
N CYS A 17 -31.14 -31.57 -14.38
CA CYS A 17 -30.19 -32.62 -14.75
C CYS A 17 -29.22 -32.16 -15.85
N LEU A 18 -27.96 -32.61 -15.79
CA LEU A 18 -27.02 -32.52 -16.92
C LEU A 18 -27.22 -33.70 -17.89
N THR A 19 -27.40 -34.90 -17.35
CA THR A 19 -27.83 -36.09 -18.09
C THR A 19 -28.93 -36.82 -17.32
N CYS A 20 -29.79 -37.56 -18.02
CA CYS A 20 -30.95 -38.25 -17.44
C CYS A 20 -31.22 -39.57 -18.16
N SER A 21 -31.98 -40.46 -17.53
CA SER A 21 -32.42 -41.76 -18.08
C SER A 21 -33.81 -42.10 -17.57
N LEU A 22 -34.56 -42.97 -18.27
CA LEU A 22 -35.91 -43.45 -17.92
C LEU A 22 -37.02 -42.37 -17.92
N SER A 23 -36.77 -41.18 -17.36
CA SER A 23 -37.63 -40.01 -17.42
C SER A 23 -36.79 -38.72 -17.53
N ASN A 24 -37.44 -37.59 -17.79
CA ASN A 24 -36.77 -36.30 -17.83
C ASN A 24 -36.27 -35.84 -16.45
N THR A 25 -36.83 -36.36 -15.36
CA THR A 25 -36.48 -36.00 -13.96
C THR A 25 -35.53 -36.98 -13.27
N HIS A 26 -35.28 -38.14 -13.88
CA HIS A 26 -34.37 -39.15 -13.34
C HIS A 26 -32.95 -38.90 -13.87
N CYS A 27 -32.19 -38.13 -13.11
CA CYS A 27 -30.87 -37.64 -13.46
C CYS A 27 -29.77 -38.69 -13.30
N LEU A 28 -28.85 -38.77 -14.25
CA LEU A 28 -27.59 -39.55 -14.16
C LEU A 28 -26.40 -38.68 -13.75
N SER A 29 -26.44 -37.40 -14.10
CA SER A 29 -25.44 -36.41 -13.67
C SER A 29 -26.09 -35.04 -13.48
N CYS A 30 -25.51 -34.23 -12.59
CA CYS A 30 -25.99 -32.90 -12.27
C CYS A 30 -25.00 -31.82 -12.77
N SER A 31 -25.52 -30.64 -13.06
CA SER A 31 -24.68 -29.49 -13.43
C SER A 31 -23.89 -29.02 -12.21
N THR A 32 -22.58 -29.24 -12.24
CA THR A 32 -21.63 -28.75 -11.22
C THR A 32 -21.48 -27.24 -11.26
N VAL A 33 -21.73 -26.61 -12.43
CA VAL A 33 -21.73 -25.14 -12.61
C VAL A 33 -22.90 -24.48 -11.87
N ASN A 34 -24.04 -25.18 -11.77
CA ASN A 34 -25.22 -24.71 -11.05
C ASN A 34 -25.29 -25.24 -9.61
N TYR A 35 -24.18 -25.71 -9.06
CA TYR A 35 -24.05 -26.21 -7.68
C TYR A 35 -25.06 -27.31 -7.30
N ARG A 36 -25.42 -28.18 -8.26
CA ARG A 36 -26.32 -29.31 -8.00
C ARG A 36 -25.55 -30.60 -7.79
N THR A 37 -25.97 -31.39 -6.80
CA THR A 37 -25.40 -32.70 -6.49
C THR A 37 -26.45 -33.80 -6.69
N LEU A 38 -26.00 -34.97 -7.15
CA LEU A 38 -26.88 -36.11 -7.37
C LEU A 38 -27.19 -36.77 -6.03
N GLN A 39 -28.46 -36.73 -5.63
CA GLN A 39 -28.94 -37.31 -4.39
C GLN A 39 -29.41 -38.77 -4.59
N PRO A 40 -29.50 -39.56 -3.51
CA PRO A 40 -30.13 -40.88 -3.55
C PRO A 40 -31.54 -40.76 -4.14
N GLY A 41 -31.82 -41.51 -5.22
CA GLY A 41 -33.08 -41.39 -5.98
C GLY A 41 -32.95 -40.69 -7.34
N ASN A 42 -31.72 -40.36 -7.78
CA ASN A 42 -31.44 -39.78 -9.10
C ASN A 42 -32.08 -38.40 -9.31
N ILE A 43 -32.06 -37.58 -8.25
CA ILE A 43 -32.59 -36.21 -8.26
C ILE A 43 -31.43 -35.23 -8.02
N CYS A 44 -31.40 -34.14 -8.77
CA CYS A 44 -30.39 -33.09 -8.65
C CYS A 44 -30.87 -31.93 -7.76
N GLU A 45 -30.45 -31.92 -6.50
CA GLU A 45 -30.78 -30.84 -5.56
C GLU A 45 -29.65 -29.82 -5.45
N TYR A 46 -29.99 -28.60 -5.04
CA TYR A 46 -29.02 -27.54 -4.80
C TYR A 46 -28.22 -27.88 -3.56
N SER A 47 -26.91 -28.05 -3.68
CA SER A 47 -26.06 -28.35 -2.55
C SER A 47 -25.76 -27.04 -1.82
N ILE A 48 -26.52 -26.75 -0.76
CA ILE A 48 -26.30 -25.59 0.12
C ILE A 48 -25.04 -25.77 1.00
N THR A 49 -24.35 -26.91 0.87
CA THR A 49 -23.24 -27.34 1.74
C THR A 49 -21.85 -26.98 1.20
N LYS A 50 -21.71 -25.85 0.50
CA LYS A 50 -20.41 -25.17 0.41
C LYS A 50 -20.52 -23.88 1.21
N ASN A 51 -20.47 -24.02 2.53
CA ASN A 51 -20.17 -22.88 3.38
C ASN A 51 -18.82 -22.33 2.93
N CYS A 52 -18.71 -21.01 2.75
CA CYS A 52 -17.42 -20.37 2.55
C CYS A 52 -16.63 -20.54 3.85
N GLU A 53 -15.77 -21.55 3.89
CA GLU A 53 -14.83 -21.72 4.98
C GLU A 53 -13.72 -20.68 4.85
N LEU A 54 -13.33 -20.11 5.98
CA LEU A 54 -12.22 -19.17 6.03
C LEU A 54 -10.93 -19.91 5.66
N CYS A 55 -10.09 -19.27 4.87
CA CYS A 55 -8.73 -19.75 4.65
C CYS A 55 -7.98 -19.82 5.98
N GLU A 56 -6.95 -20.65 6.04
CA GLU A 56 -6.02 -20.62 7.16
C GLU A 56 -5.46 -19.21 7.29
N LYS A 57 -5.28 -18.73 8.53
CA LYS A 57 -4.89 -17.33 8.81
C LYS A 57 -3.58 -16.90 8.12
N SER A 58 -2.75 -17.87 7.73
CA SER A 58 -1.52 -17.67 6.95
C SER A 58 -1.77 -17.33 5.48
N CYS A 59 -2.91 -17.74 4.90
CA CYS A 59 -3.28 -17.42 3.53
C CYS A 59 -4.18 -16.18 3.47
N LEU A 60 -3.93 -15.29 2.49
CA LEU A 60 -4.88 -14.22 2.15
C LEU A 60 -5.98 -14.75 1.23
N THR A 61 -5.62 -15.64 0.30
CA THR A 61 -6.57 -16.38 -0.53
C THR A 61 -6.15 -17.85 -0.62
N CYS A 62 -7.11 -18.76 -0.74
CA CYS A 62 -6.89 -20.21 -0.80
C CYS A 62 -7.81 -20.88 -1.83
N SER A 63 -7.49 -22.11 -2.22
CA SER A 63 -8.26 -22.88 -3.21
C SER A 63 -8.39 -24.34 -2.82
N LEU A 64 -9.58 -24.93 -3.04
CA LEU A 64 -9.93 -26.33 -2.72
C LEU A 64 -9.91 -26.68 -1.23
N PHE A 65 -8.89 -26.25 -0.48
CA PHE A 65 -8.69 -26.47 0.96
C PHE A 65 -8.19 -25.18 1.63
N SER A 66 -8.48 -25.01 2.91
CA SER A 66 -8.13 -23.80 3.68
C SER A 66 -6.61 -23.55 3.78
N ASN A 67 -5.79 -24.60 3.68
CA ASN A 67 -4.32 -24.56 3.77
C ASN A 67 -3.61 -24.49 2.41
N ASN A 68 -4.35 -24.52 1.30
CA ASN A 68 -3.79 -24.43 -0.04
C ASN A 68 -3.86 -22.97 -0.48
N CYS A 69 -2.82 -22.21 -0.12
CA CYS A 69 -2.77 -20.78 -0.35
C CYS A 69 -2.51 -20.48 -1.84
N LEU A 70 -3.27 -19.54 -2.39
CA LEU A 70 -2.99 -18.92 -3.69
C LEU A 70 -2.21 -17.61 -3.52
N THR A 71 -2.50 -16.87 -2.44
CA THR A 71 -1.77 -15.66 -2.06
C THR A 71 -1.54 -15.60 -0.56
N CYS A 72 -0.45 -14.95 -0.17
CA CYS A 72 -0.08 -14.72 1.22
C CYS A 72 -0.24 -13.25 1.58
N ASP A 73 -0.49 -12.98 2.86
CA ASP A 73 -0.52 -11.62 3.36
C ASP A 73 0.90 -11.09 3.54
N PHE A 74 1.32 -10.22 2.62
CA PHE A 74 2.65 -9.59 2.66
C PHE A 74 2.83 -8.64 3.84
N ILE A 75 1.75 -8.11 4.43
CA ILE A 75 1.81 -7.26 5.63
C ILE A 75 2.31 -8.08 6.84
N LEU A 76 2.02 -9.39 6.84
CA LEU A 76 2.50 -10.33 7.85
C LEU A 76 3.88 -10.92 7.51
N HIS A 77 4.60 -10.36 6.54
CA HIS A 77 5.91 -10.85 6.06
C HIS A 77 5.88 -12.32 5.60
N LEU A 78 4.77 -12.75 5.00
CA LEU A 78 4.64 -14.07 4.42
C LEU A 78 4.97 -14.05 2.92
N SER A 79 5.45 -15.18 2.42
CA SER A 79 5.75 -15.42 1.01
C SER A 79 5.20 -16.77 0.59
N LEU A 80 4.73 -16.86 -0.65
CA LEU A 80 4.15 -18.07 -1.18
C LEU A 80 5.25 -19.03 -1.64
N LEU A 81 5.32 -20.19 -1.02
CA LEU A 81 6.21 -21.27 -1.41
C LEU A 81 5.41 -22.59 -1.47
N PHE A 82 5.34 -23.22 -2.65
CA PHE A 82 4.62 -24.48 -2.86
C PHE A 82 3.17 -24.48 -2.31
N ASN A 83 2.40 -23.43 -2.60
CA ASN A 83 1.02 -23.24 -2.12
C ASN A 83 0.88 -23.15 -0.60
N GLN A 84 1.96 -22.83 0.12
CA GLN A 84 1.97 -22.55 1.54
C GLN A 84 2.61 -21.19 1.80
N CYS A 85 2.06 -20.48 2.78
CA CYS A 85 2.62 -19.20 3.20
C CYS A 85 3.67 -19.40 4.28
N GLN A 86 4.91 -19.04 3.96
CA GLN A 86 6.05 -19.15 4.86
C GLN A 86 6.64 -17.76 5.13
N CYS A 87 7.23 -17.57 6.32
CA CYS A 87 7.87 -16.31 6.64
C CYS A 87 9.00 -16.00 5.65
N GLN A 88 9.09 -14.74 5.25
CA GLN A 88 10.16 -14.23 4.42
C GLN A 88 11.52 -14.40 5.10
N GLN A 89 12.60 -14.36 4.31
CA GLN A 89 13.95 -14.43 4.84
C GLN A 89 14.20 -13.33 5.90
N SER A 90 14.96 -13.65 6.93
CA SER A 90 15.15 -12.82 8.14
C SER A 90 13.92 -12.69 9.04
N TYR A 91 12.87 -13.48 8.84
CA TYR A 91 11.72 -13.59 9.73
C TYR A 91 11.46 -15.04 10.15
N TYR A 92 10.94 -15.24 11.35
CA TYR A 92 10.52 -16.54 11.88
C TYR A 92 9.06 -16.50 12.31
N PHE A 93 8.37 -17.64 12.22
CA PHE A 93 6.97 -17.70 12.62
C PHE A 93 6.83 -17.77 14.14
N ASN A 94 6.31 -16.72 14.75
CA ASN A 94 5.99 -16.72 16.17
C ASN A 94 4.61 -17.37 16.39
N SER A 95 4.60 -18.57 16.97
CA SER A 95 3.38 -19.36 17.20
C SER A 95 2.43 -18.77 18.24
N LEU A 96 2.92 -17.89 19.13
CA LEU A 96 2.12 -17.19 20.14
C LEU A 96 1.31 -16.05 19.50
N ASN A 97 1.98 -15.20 18.73
CA ASN A 97 1.38 -14.04 18.07
C ASN A 97 0.76 -14.37 16.71
N LYS A 98 1.00 -15.57 16.19
CA LYS A 98 0.55 -16.06 14.87
C LYS A 98 0.96 -15.11 13.74
N GLN A 99 2.18 -14.57 13.81
CA GLN A 99 2.75 -13.64 12.85
C GLN A 99 4.24 -13.92 12.65
N CYS A 100 4.79 -13.49 11.52
CA CYS A 100 6.23 -13.54 11.30
C CYS A 100 6.91 -12.37 12.00
N GLU A 101 7.87 -12.69 12.86
CA GLU A 101 8.67 -11.70 13.59
C GLU A 101 10.10 -11.69 13.07
N GLN A 102 10.73 -10.53 13.13
CA GLN A 102 12.07 -10.37 12.61
C GLN A 102 13.08 -11.16 13.45
N CYS A 103 13.97 -11.88 12.78
CA CYS A 103 15.15 -12.47 13.39
C CYS A 103 16.04 -11.39 14.02
N ASN A 104 16.95 -11.81 14.90
CA ASN A 104 18.05 -10.94 15.28
C ASN A 104 18.77 -10.43 14.01
N ILE A 105 19.08 -9.12 13.97
CA ILE A 105 19.65 -8.46 12.78
C ILE A 105 20.95 -9.11 12.26
N THR A 106 21.65 -9.81 13.14
CA THR A 106 22.88 -10.54 12.82
C THR A 106 22.63 -11.79 11.98
N CYS A 107 21.38 -12.23 11.85
CA CYS A 107 20.96 -13.51 11.31
C CYS A 107 20.11 -13.36 10.05
N LEU A 108 20.35 -14.27 9.11
CA LEU A 108 19.62 -14.37 7.85
C LEU A 108 18.45 -15.35 7.96
N GLU A 109 18.63 -16.42 8.72
CA GLU A 109 17.57 -17.37 9.08
C GLU A 109 17.67 -17.71 10.56
N CYS A 110 16.51 -17.85 11.20
CA CYS A 110 16.41 -18.15 12.61
C CYS A 110 15.13 -18.95 12.91
N PRO A 111 15.16 -19.93 13.83
CA PRO A 111 13.94 -20.55 14.36
C PRO A 111 13.25 -19.68 15.43
N ASN A 112 13.99 -18.77 16.07
CA ASN A 112 13.50 -17.81 17.05
C ASN A 112 14.46 -16.63 17.15
N TYR A 113 14.07 -15.56 17.86
CA TYR A 113 14.88 -14.35 17.99
C TYR A 113 16.31 -14.60 18.54
N ASN A 114 16.52 -15.61 19.39
CA ASN A 114 17.80 -15.82 20.10
C ASN A 114 18.74 -16.83 19.43
N GLN A 115 18.28 -17.55 18.40
CA GLN A 115 19.02 -18.65 17.77
C GLN A 115 19.04 -18.47 16.27
N CYS A 116 20.20 -18.67 15.67
CA CYS A 116 20.40 -18.46 14.24
C CYS A 116 20.84 -19.75 13.58
N THR A 117 20.27 -20.01 12.41
CA THR A 117 20.62 -21.16 11.56
C THR A 117 21.48 -20.73 10.39
N LEU A 118 21.32 -19.48 9.94
CA LEU A 118 22.12 -18.91 8.86
C LEU A 118 22.50 -17.47 9.20
N CYS A 119 23.77 -17.13 9.00
CA CYS A 119 24.31 -15.79 9.20
C CYS A 119 24.48 -15.06 7.87
N ARG A 120 24.59 -13.73 7.93
CA ARG A 120 25.03 -12.93 6.77
C ARG A 120 26.50 -13.24 6.46
N GLN A 121 26.71 -14.14 5.51
CA GLN A 121 27.99 -14.81 5.24
C GLN A 121 29.15 -13.86 4.88
N THR A 122 28.87 -12.64 4.44
CA THR A 122 29.91 -11.67 4.04
C THR A 122 30.64 -11.04 5.23
N THR A 123 29.99 -10.92 6.39
CA THR A 123 30.55 -10.21 7.56
C THR A 123 30.54 -11.04 8.84
N ARG A 124 29.84 -12.18 8.83
CA ARG A 124 29.62 -13.01 10.02
C ARG A 124 29.70 -14.50 9.72
N HIS A 125 30.02 -15.26 10.76
CA HIS A 125 29.97 -16.72 10.77
C HIS A 125 29.08 -17.22 11.92
N LEU A 126 28.53 -18.43 11.75
CA LEU A 126 27.70 -19.07 12.77
C LEU A 126 28.58 -19.75 13.81
N GLU A 127 28.48 -19.30 15.06
CA GLU A 127 29.00 -20.04 16.20
C GLU A 127 28.00 -21.14 16.57
N GLN A 128 28.43 -22.41 16.43
CA GLN A 128 27.53 -23.55 16.54
C GLN A 128 26.99 -23.79 17.96
N ASP A 129 27.76 -23.44 18.98
CA ASP A 129 27.42 -23.69 20.39
C ASP A 129 26.36 -22.73 20.91
N GLN A 130 26.52 -21.43 20.67
CA GLN A 130 25.55 -20.42 21.10
C GLN A 130 24.44 -20.18 20.07
N LYS A 131 24.56 -20.74 18.85
CA LYS A 131 23.69 -20.46 17.71
C LYS A 131 23.61 -18.95 17.41
N LYS A 132 24.73 -18.25 17.50
CA LYS A 132 24.81 -16.79 17.26
C LYS A 132 25.73 -16.50 16.09
N CYS A 133 25.47 -15.36 15.44
CA CYS A 133 26.28 -14.89 14.32
C CYS A 133 27.33 -13.89 14.81
N LEU A 134 28.58 -14.33 14.90
CA LEU A 134 29.71 -13.52 15.34
C LEU A 134 30.36 -12.82 14.14
N CYS A 135 31.01 -11.68 14.38
CA CYS A 135 31.78 -10.99 13.35
C CYS A 135 32.96 -11.85 12.88
N ASN A 136 33.23 -11.82 11.58
CA ASN A 136 34.46 -12.39 11.03
C ASN A 136 35.68 -11.57 11.46
N ASP A 137 36.85 -12.19 11.43
CA ASP A 137 38.11 -11.50 11.72
C ASP A 137 38.27 -10.27 10.81
N GLY A 138 38.63 -9.13 11.42
CA GLY A 138 38.74 -7.84 10.73
C GLY A 138 37.44 -7.03 10.66
N PHE A 139 36.30 -7.57 11.10
CA PHE A 139 35.04 -6.85 11.23
C PHE A 139 34.71 -6.61 12.71
N TYR A 140 34.10 -5.47 13.02
CA TYR A 140 33.63 -5.14 14.36
C TYR A 140 32.19 -4.63 14.31
N GLU A 141 31.43 -4.90 15.37
CA GLU A 141 30.05 -4.47 15.51
C GLU A 141 29.99 -3.09 16.17
N THR A 142 29.53 -2.09 15.44
CA THR A 142 29.17 -0.79 16.03
C THR A 142 27.73 -0.85 16.51
N ASN A 143 27.49 -0.40 17.73
CA ASN A 143 26.19 -0.45 18.41
C ASN A 143 25.18 0.60 17.88
N TYR A 144 24.96 0.63 16.57
CA TYR A 144 23.86 1.38 15.96
C TYR A 144 22.61 0.50 15.96
N ILE A 145 22.04 0.29 17.15
CA ILE A 145 20.73 -0.32 17.32
C ILE A 145 19.67 0.77 17.06
N GLN A 146 18.79 0.48 16.11
CA GLN A 146 17.53 1.18 15.81
C GLN A 146 17.65 2.63 15.35
N LEU A 147 17.46 2.83 14.05
CA LEU A 147 16.27 3.54 13.59
C LEU A 147 15.88 2.92 12.25
N PHE A 148 14.66 2.41 12.23
CA PHE A 148 13.92 2.20 11.00
C PHE A 148 14.16 3.42 10.10
N PHE A 149 14.88 3.24 8.99
CA PHE A 149 14.59 4.04 7.81
C PHE A 149 13.18 3.62 7.36
N THR A 150 12.14 4.10 8.04
CA THR A 150 10.99 4.55 7.23
C THR A 150 11.61 5.60 6.34
N ILE A 151 11.74 5.29 5.05
CA ILE A 151 11.99 6.31 4.02
C ILE A 151 10.75 7.21 4.11
N LEU A 152 10.81 8.18 5.01
CA LEU A 152 9.81 9.22 5.11
C LEU A 152 10.14 10.14 3.96
N GLU A 153 9.26 10.17 2.98
CA GLU A 153 9.39 11.12 1.88
C GLU A 153 9.46 12.54 2.47
N CYS A 154 10.32 13.36 1.88
CA CYS A 154 10.38 14.77 2.21
C CYS A 154 8.99 15.39 2.01
N HIS A 155 8.65 16.40 2.80
CA HIS A 155 7.47 17.21 2.51
C HIS A 155 7.62 17.77 1.09
N PHE A 156 6.54 17.83 0.31
CA PHE A 156 6.56 18.21 -1.11
C PHE A 156 7.24 19.56 -1.42
N SER A 157 7.42 20.40 -0.40
CA SER A 157 8.13 21.67 -0.52
C SER A 157 9.66 21.55 -0.44
N CYS A 158 10.20 20.47 0.14
CA CYS A 158 11.63 20.25 0.30
C CYS A 158 12.18 19.31 -0.79
N GLU A 159 13.40 19.57 -1.28
CA GLU A 159 14.14 18.61 -2.11
C GLU A 159 14.84 17.55 -1.25
N THR A 160 15.50 18.02 -0.20
CA THR A 160 16.10 17.15 0.84
C THR A 160 15.71 17.66 2.22
N SER A 161 15.51 16.76 3.18
CA SER A 161 15.16 17.11 4.57
C SER A 161 16.02 16.36 5.59
N GLU A 162 16.12 16.89 6.81
CA GLU A 162 16.88 16.29 7.93
C GLU A 162 16.02 16.27 9.20
N ASN A 163 16.13 15.23 10.04
CA ASN A 163 15.38 15.05 11.29
C ASN A 163 13.85 14.86 11.13
N THR A 164 13.17 15.73 10.38
CA THR A 164 11.75 15.64 10.03
C THR A 164 11.56 15.91 8.54
N ASN A 165 10.47 15.41 7.93
CA ASN A 165 10.21 15.62 6.51
C ASN A 165 9.98 17.10 6.11
N SER A 166 9.68 17.97 7.08
CA SER A 166 9.42 19.41 6.85
C SER A 166 10.62 20.31 7.19
N TYR A 167 11.71 19.74 7.70
CA TYR A 167 12.94 20.48 7.99
C TYR A 167 13.84 20.38 6.75
N CYS A 168 13.71 21.35 5.85
CA CYS A 168 14.36 21.32 4.55
C CYS A 168 15.85 21.69 4.68
N LEU A 169 16.72 20.95 3.99
CA LEU A 169 18.11 21.32 3.74
C LEU A 169 18.29 21.99 2.36
N SER A 170 17.37 21.73 1.42
CA SER A 170 17.39 22.30 0.07
C SER A 170 15.98 22.36 -0.52
N CYS A 171 15.83 23.14 -1.58
CA CYS A 171 14.57 23.38 -2.29
C CYS A 171 14.86 23.43 -3.80
N LEU A 172 13.97 22.92 -4.65
CA LEU A 172 14.15 23.04 -6.08
C LEU A 172 13.77 24.45 -6.57
N ASP A 173 14.72 25.14 -7.20
CA ASP A 173 14.50 26.48 -7.78
C ASP A 173 13.39 26.50 -8.85
N VAL A 174 13.21 25.38 -9.59
CA VAL A 174 12.16 25.24 -10.60
C VAL A 174 10.75 25.37 -10.02
N TYR A 175 10.60 25.12 -8.71
CA TYR A 175 9.33 25.25 -7.99
C TYR A 175 9.07 26.65 -7.41
N GLN A 176 9.92 27.62 -7.74
CA GLN A 176 9.82 29.02 -7.28
C GLN A 176 9.88 29.11 -5.75
N ARG A 177 10.74 28.30 -5.13
CA ARG A 177 10.94 28.23 -3.68
C ARG A 177 12.36 28.65 -3.30
N ILE A 178 12.52 29.12 -2.08
CA ILE A 178 13.79 29.52 -1.47
C ILE A 178 13.87 28.95 -0.06
N LEU A 179 15.08 28.53 0.32
CA LEU A 179 15.36 28.04 1.66
C LEU A 179 15.60 29.19 2.63
N ILE A 180 14.75 29.31 3.65
CA ILE A 180 14.91 30.29 4.74
C ILE A 180 14.69 29.57 6.06
N ASN A 181 15.69 29.59 6.95
CA ASN A 181 15.62 28.96 8.28
C ASN A 181 15.12 27.50 8.26
N ASN A 182 15.66 26.70 7.32
CA ASN A 182 15.28 25.29 7.12
C ASN A 182 13.81 25.07 6.73
N LYS A 183 13.16 26.10 6.19
CA LYS A 183 11.83 26.02 5.58
C LYS A 183 11.92 26.43 4.11
N SER A 184 11.29 25.64 3.27
CA SER A 184 11.13 25.94 1.84
C SER A 184 9.91 26.82 1.63
N LEU A 185 10.14 28.11 1.38
CA LEU A 185 9.11 29.13 1.23
C LEU A 185 9.03 29.58 -0.24
N CYS A 186 7.86 30.04 -0.68
CA CYS A 186 7.71 30.60 -2.01
C CYS A 186 8.49 31.92 -2.14
N LEU A 187 9.06 32.15 -3.33
CA LEU A 187 9.70 33.42 -3.68
C LEU A 187 8.70 34.59 -3.64
N ASP A 188 9.22 35.80 -3.47
CA ASP A 188 8.45 37.04 -3.61
C ASP A 188 7.69 37.04 -4.95
N GLY A 189 6.40 37.37 -4.91
CA GLY A 189 5.50 37.30 -6.07
C GLY A 189 4.79 35.95 -6.26
N TYR A 190 5.07 34.95 -5.41
CA TYR A 190 4.40 33.64 -5.41
C TYR A 190 3.82 33.28 -4.04
N TYR A 191 2.87 32.34 -4.02
CA TYR A 191 2.24 31.83 -2.81
C TYR A 191 2.10 30.30 -2.83
N ASP A 192 1.97 29.72 -1.64
CA ASP A 192 1.81 28.28 -1.46
C ASP A 192 0.32 27.91 -1.59
N ALA A 193 -0.01 27.16 -2.65
CA ALA A 193 -1.36 26.66 -2.89
C ALA A 193 -1.55 25.21 -2.39
N GLY A 194 -0.61 24.67 -1.62
CA GLY A 194 -0.59 23.27 -1.21
C GLY A 194 -0.04 22.33 -2.29
N THR A 195 0.80 22.85 -3.18
CA THR A 195 1.42 22.12 -4.30
C THR A 195 2.94 22.34 -4.31
N GLU A 196 3.67 21.45 -5.00
CA GLU A 196 5.13 21.57 -5.17
C GLU A 196 5.53 22.93 -5.76
N LEU A 197 4.93 23.28 -6.90
CA LEU A 197 5.13 24.56 -7.57
C LEU A 197 4.31 25.67 -6.90
N CYS A 198 4.98 26.74 -6.46
CA CYS A 198 4.30 27.92 -5.96
C CYS A 198 3.54 28.65 -7.09
N GLN A 199 2.35 29.16 -6.76
CA GLN A 199 1.47 29.83 -7.71
C GLN A 199 1.72 31.34 -7.70
N LYS A 200 1.60 31.99 -8.87
CA LYS A 200 1.87 33.43 -8.99
C LYS A 200 0.77 34.25 -8.31
N CYS A 201 1.17 35.25 -7.52
CA CYS A 201 0.26 36.22 -6.92
C CYS A 201 -0.38 37.12 -7.99
N VAL A 202 -1.50 37.78 -7.67
CA VAL A 202 -1.96 38.91 -8.50
C VAL A 202 -0.87 39.99 -8.43
N ASN A 203 -0.58 40.65 -9.55
CA ASN A 203 0.54 41.60 -9.71
C ASN A 203 0.53 42.78 -8.72
N ILE A 204 -0.52 42.97 -7.93
CA ILE A 204 -0.62 44.01 -6.88
C ILE A 204 -0.11 43.54 -5.51
N CYS A 205 0.00 42.24 -5.29
CA CYS A 205 0.51 41.65 -4.05
C CYS A 205 2.01 41.37 -4.19
N LYS A 206 2.80 41.72 -3.15
CA LYS A 206 4.20 41.34 -3.08
C LYS A 206 4.38 39.89 -2.60
N THR A 207 3.56 39.44 -1.65
CA THR A 207 3.35 38.01 -1.36
C THR A 207 1.87 37.78 -1.05
N SER A 208 1.36 36.59 -1.36
CA SER A 208 -0.02 36.20 -1.08
C SER A 208 -0.07 35.01 -0.13
N GLN A 209 -1.18 34.85 0.59
CA GLN A 209 -1.27 33.86 1.67
C GLN A 209 -1.82 32.51 1.19
N SER A 210 -3.04 32.49 0.64
CA SER A 210 -3.79 31.27 0.29
C SER A 210 -4.51 31.35 -1.05
N SER A 211 -4.56 32.55 -1.63
CA SER A 211 -5.15 32.81 -2.94
C SER A 211 -4.41 33.96 -3.59
N ALA A 212 -4.41 34.02 -4.92
CA ALA A 212 -3.76 35.11 -5.64
C ALA A 212 -4.26 36.51 -5.20
N SER A 213 -5.49 36.62 -4.66
CA SER A 213 -6.14 37.86 -4.23
C SER A 213 -5.99 38.23 -2.75
N THR A 214 -5.44 37.35 -1.91
CA THR A 214 -5.23 37.61 -0.47
C THR A 214 -3.76 37.97 -0.23
N CYS A 215 -3.46 39.27 -0.21
CA CYS A 215 -2.10 39.78 -0.09
C CYS A 215 -1.65 39.86 1.39
N LEU A 216 -0.36 39.59 1.64
CA LEU A 216 0.29 39.87 2.94
C LEU A 216 0.96 41.26 2.90
N PRO A 217 2.03 41.52 2.12
CA PRO A 217 2.50 42.86 1.79
C PRO A 217 2.08 43.29 0.37
N CYS A 218 1.92 44.60 0.21
CA CYS A 218 1.72 45.25 -1.08
C CYS A 218 3.01 45.91 -1.57
N PHE A 219 3.08 46.21 -2.87
CA PHE A 219 4.13 47.05 -3.42
C PHE A 219 3.94 48.53 -3.01
N ASN A 220 4.46 48.87 -1.82
CA ASN A 220 4.29 50.19 -1.21
C ASN A 220 4.98 51.31 -2.01
N ILE A 221 6.16 51.04 -2.56
CA ILE A 221 6.96 52.06 -3.25
C ILE A 221 6.72 51.99 -4.77
N GLU A 222 6.77 50.79 -5.35
CA GLU A 222 6.73 50.59 -6.80
C GLU A 222 5.34 50.82 -7.40
N GLN A 223 4.27 50.50 -6.65
CA GLN A 223 2.88 50.65 -7.11
C GLN A 223 2.06 51.58 -6.21
N LEU A 224 2.67 52.20 -5.19
CA LEU A 224 2.01 53.12 -4.27
C LEU A 224 0.75 52.51 -3.63
N ARG A 225 0.83 51.23 -3.22
CA ARG A 225 -0.28 50.51 -2.60
C ARG A 225 -0.05 50.23 -1.11
N ILE A 226 -1.12 50.27 -0.33
CA ILE A 226 -1.14 49.87 1.08
C ILE A 226 -2.10 48.71 1.30
N LEU A 227 -1.80 47.90 2.31
CA LEU A 227 -2.65 46.79 2.70
C LEU A 227 -3.84 47.31 3.51
N GLN A 228 -5.06 46.97 3.10
CA GLN A 228 -6.28 47.18 3.87
C GLN A 228 -7.03 45.86 3.99
N GLY A 229 -7.00 45.25 5.17
CA GLY A 229 -7.42 43.84 5.34
C GLY A 229 -6.46 42.93 4.57
N ASP A 230 -6.99 42.14 3.63
CA ASP A 230 -6.21 41.22 2.81
C ASP A 230 -6.05 41.72 1.35
N LYS A 231 -6.38 43.00 1.08
CA LYS A 231 -6.35 43.59 -0.27
C LYS A 231 -5.41 44.77 -0.35
N CYS A 232 -4.70 44.86 -1.47
CA CYS A 232 -3.85 46.00 -1.79
C CYS A 232 -4.62 47.11 -2.49
N ILE A 233 -4.82 48.23 -1.80
CA ILE A 233 -5.49 49.44 -2.32
C ILE A 233 -4.47 50.55 -2.59
N CYS A 234 -4.83 51.54 -3.41
CA CYS A 234 -3.99 52.72 -3.63
C CYS A 234 -3.77 53.52 -2.34
N GLN A 235 -2.59 54.12 -2.20
CA GLN A 235 -2.32 55.12 -1.18
C GLN A 235 -3.26 56.33 -1.32
N PRO A 236 -3.56 57.04 -0.21
CA PRO A 236 -4.35 58.26 -0.27
C PRO A 236 -3.79 59.26 -1.30
N GLY A 237 -4.65 59.75 -2.19
CA GLY A 237 -4.26 60.64 -3.29
C GLY A 237 -4.02 59.97 -4.65
N TYR A 238 -4.06 58.63 -4.72
CA TYR A 238 -3.87 57.85 -5.94
C TYR A 238 -5.12 57.00 -6.26
N TYR A 239 -5.37 56.70 -7.54
CA TYR A 239 -6.49 55.88 -8.00
C TYR A 239 -6.06 54.92 -9.12
N ASP A 240 -6.76 53.78 -9.26
CA ASP A 240 -6.50 52.81 -10.31
C ASP A 240 -6.98 53.33 -11.68
N GLN A 241 -6.05 53.54 -12.61
CA GLN A 241 -6.38 53.64 -14.03
C GLN A 241 -6.47 52.22 -14.57
N ASN A 242 -7.69 51.71 -14.76
CA ASN A 242 -7.96 50.37 -15.28
C ASN A 242 -7.01 49.96 -16.42
N THR A 243 -6.04 49.11 -16.11
CA THR A 243 -5.37 48.27 -17.11
C THR A 243 -5.71 46.83 -16.75
N ASN A 244 -6.66 46.29 -17.53
CA ASN A 244 -7.16 44.93 -17.64
C ASN A 244 -6.57 43.84 -16.71
N ILE A 245 -7.53 43.16 -16.07
CA ILE A 245 -7.47 41.83 -15.44
C ILE A 245 -6.63 40.85 -16.26
#